data_AF-A0A534H8E5-F1
#
_entry.id   AF-A0A534H8E5-F1
#
_cell.length_a   1.000
_cell.length_b   1.000
_cell.length_c   1.000
_cell.angle_alpha   90.00
_cell.angle_beta   90.00
_cell.angle_gamma   90.00
#
_symmetry.space_group_name_H-M   'P 1'
#
loop_
_entity.id
_entity.type
_entity.pdbx_description
1 polymer ?
#
loop_
_entity_poly.entity_id
_entity_poly.type
_entity_poly.pdbx_seq_one_letter_code
_entity_poly.pdbx_strand_id
1 'polypeptide(L)'
;MSDPIATEIRLRRASRMLEVSFTDGSRFELPFEYLRVHSPSAEVKGHGPGQEVLVLGKENVVITAVEPVGQYAVKLVFDDGHDTGLYTWKYLHELGRDRAAKWARYLERQARERPKP
;
A
#
# COMPACT_ATOMS: atom_id res chain seq x y z
N MET A 1 -19.73 13.36 -6.21
CA MET A 1 -18.47 13.85 -5.60
C MET A 1 -17.35 13.02 -6.22
N SER A 2 -16.35 13.64 -6.86
CA SER A 2 -15.23 12.90 -7.45
C SER A 2 -14.30 12.37 -6.35
N ASP A 3 -13.69 11.21 -6.58
CA ASP A 3 -12.62 10.70 -5.72
C ASP A 3 -11.43 11.70 -5.74
N PRO A 4 -10.76 11.96 -4.59
CA PRO A 4 -9.59 12.84 -4.56
C PRO A 4 -8.46 12.34 -5.45
N ILE A 5 -7.81 13.26 -6.17
CA ILE A 5 -6.69 12.97 -7.07
C ILE A 5 -5.38 13.30 -6.35
N ALA A 6 -4.35 12.48 -6.56
CA ALA A 6 -3.02 12.78 -6.02
C ALA A 6 -2.42 14.00 -6.73
N THR A 7 -1.99 14.98 -5.94
CA THR A 7 -1.33 16.21 -6.43
C THR A 7 0.18 16.14 -6.31
N GLU A 8 0.69 15.40 -5.33
CA GLU A 8 2.12 15.22 -5.10
C GLU A 8 2.38 13.84 -4.51
N ILE A 9 3.45 13.19 -4.99
CA ILE A 9 3.96 11.93 -4.44
C ILE A 9 5.44 12.11 -4.14
N ARG A 10 5.85 11.86 -2.90
CA ARG A 10 7.25 11.90 -2.49
C ARG A 10 7.70 10.55 -1.96
N LEU A 11 8.76 10.03 -2.56
CA LEU A 11 9.37 8.78 -2.14
C LEU A 11 10.52 9.05 -1.15
N ARG A 12 10.33 8.74 0.12
CA ARG A 12 11.38 8.84 1.14
C ARG A 12 11.99 7.48 1.42
N ARG A 13 13.06 7.15 0.69
CA ARG A 13 13.74 5.85 0.79
C ARG A 13 14.37 5.62 2.16
N ALA A 14 15.06 6.63 2.70
CA ALA A 14 15.77 6.52 3.98
C ALA A 14 14.83 6.18 5.15
N SER A 15 13.62 6.74 5.17
CA SER A 15 12.60 6.49 6.19
C SER A 15 11.56 5.44 5.77
N ARG A 16 11.74 4.78 4.61
CA ARG A 16 10.81 3.81 4.00
C ARG A 16 9.35 4.28 4.00
N MET A 17 9.13 5.51 3.53
CA MET A 17 7.84 6.19 3.55
C MET A 17 7.46 6.72 2.16
N LEU A 18 6.22 6.49 1.75
CA LEU A 18 5.60 7.18 0.62
C LEU A 18 4.68 8.27 1.17
N GLU A 19 4.95 9.51 0.83
CA GLU A 19 4.02 10.61 1.12
C GLU A 19 3.16 10.88 -0.10
N VAL A 20 1.86 11.05 0.12
CA VAL A 20 0.90 11.39 -0.95
C VAL A 20 0.01 12.52 -0.48
N SER A 21 -0.06 13.58 -1.27
CA SER A 21 -0.96 14.73 -1.09
C SER A 21 -2.09 14.67 -2.10
N PHE A 22 -3.29 15.12 -1.71
CA PHE A 22 -4.50 15.03 -2.53
C PHE A 22 -5.17 16.39 -2.76
N THR A 23 -6.03 16.48 -3.77
CA THR A 23 -6.79 17.69 -4.14
C THR A 23 -7.77 18.17 -3.06
N ASP A 24 -8.17 17.30 -2.14
CA ASP A 24 -9.04 17.62 -1.00
C ASP A 24 -8.27 18.22 0.19
N GLY A 25 -6.95 18.39 0.07
CA GLY A 25 -6.06 18.85 1.13
C GLY A 25 -5.56 17.74 2.06
N SER A 26 -6.01 16.50 1.86
CA SER A 26 -5.52 15.36 2.64
C SER A 26 -4.06 15.05 2.29
N ARG A 27 -3.27 14.70 3.30
CA ARG A 27 -1.90 14.21 3.14
C ARG A 27 -1.69 12.99 4.01
N PHE A 28 -1.08 11.95 3.42
CA PHE A 28 -0.83 10.69 4.10
C PHE A 28 0.63 10.28 3.99
N GLU A 29 1.13 9.67 5.07
CA GLU A 29 2.42 9.01 5.13
C GLU A 29 2.18 7.51 5.24
N LEU A 30 2.54 6.78 4.18
CA LEU A 30 2.29 5.36 4.01
C LEU A 30 3.62 4.59 4.03
N PRO A 31 3.88 3.78 5.08
CA PRO A 31 5.09 2.96 5.14
C PRO A 31 5.17 1.98 3.96
N PHE A 32 6.37 1.66 3.51
CA PHE A 32 6.56 0.72 2.40
C PHE A 32 6.04 -0.68 2.72
N GLU A 33 6.28 -1.18 3.93
CA GLU A 33 5.70 -2.43 4.41
C GLU A 33 4.17 -2.41 4.29
N TYR A 34 3.55 -1.34 4.79
CA TYR A 34 2.11 -1.17 4.78
C TYR A 34 1.55 -1.23 3.35
N LEU A 35 2.19 -0.53 2.41
CA LEU A 35 1.82 -0.58 1.00
C LEU A 35 1.97 -2.01 0.46
N ARG A 36 3.10 -2.67 0.72
CA ARG A 36 3.40 -4.01 0.18
C ARG A 36 2.41 -5.07 0.66
N VAL A 37 2.05 -5.07 1.94
CA VAL A 37 1.12 -6.06 2.51
C VAL A 37 -0.34 -5.80 2.14
N HIS A 38 -0.65 -4.56 1.73
CA HIS A 38 -1.94 -4.17 1.16
C HIS A 38 -1.88 -3.94 -0.35
N SER A 39 -0.94 -4.58 -1.06
CA SER A 39 -0.86 -4.43 -2.52
C SER A 39 -2.17 -4.90 -3.17
N PRO A 40 -2.74 -4.15 -4.13
CA PRO A 40 -3.99 -4.51 -4.79
C PRO A 40 -3.83 -5.55 -5.92
N SER A 41 -2.63 -6.11 -6.10
CA SER A 41 -2.30 -7.11 -7.12
C SER A 41 -3.13 -8.39 -6.96
N ALA A 42 -3.37 -9.09 -8.08
CA ALA A 42 -4.11 -10.36 -8.09
C ALA A 42 -3.48 -11.43 -7.18
N GLU A 43 -2.16 -11.43 -7.04
CA GLU A 43 -1.41 -12.30 -6.12
C GLU A 43 -1.82 -12.10 -4.65
N VAL A 44 -2.11 -10.87 -4.23
CA VAL A 44 -2.45 -10.55 -2.84
C VAL A 44 -3.96 -10.62 -2.61
N LYS A 45 -4.79 -10.26 -3.60
CA LYS A 45 -6.25 -10.34 -3.49
C LYS A 45 -6.81 -11.75 -3.62
N GLY A 46 -6.08 -12.67 -4.26
CA GLY A 46 -6.62 -13.97 -4.64
C GLY A 46 -7.72 -13.86 -5.70
N HIS A 47 -8.40 -14.96 -6.02
CA HIS A 47 -9.44 -15.02 -7.05
C HIS A 47 -10.87 -14.76 -6.52
N GLY A 48 -11.03 -14.32 -5.27
CA GLY A 48 -12.33 -13.99 -4.69
C GLY A 48 -12.28 -13.47 -3.24
N PRO A 49 -13.42 -12.97 -2.72
CA PRO A 49 -13.52 -12.47 -1.34
C PRO A 49 -13.09 -13.56 -0.34
N GLY A 50 -12.10 -13.25 0.52
CA GLY A 50 -11.60 -14.18 1.54
C GLY A 50 -10.41 -15.05 1.11
N GLN A 51 -9.97 -14.98 -0.15
CA GLN A 51 -8.74 -15.63 -0.63
C GLN A 51 -7.51 -14.71 -0.57
N GLU A 52 -7.59 -13.60 0.15
CA GLU A 52 -6.48 -12.66 0.31
C GLU A 52 -5.29 -13.37 0.98
N VAL A 53 -4.18 -13.50 0.26
CA VAL A 53 -2.96 -14.09 0.78
C VAL A 53 -2.34 -13.14 1.80
N LEU A 54 -2.14 -13.61 3.03
CA LEU A 54 -1.46 -12.82 4.05
C LEU A 54 0.03 -12.71 3.69
N VAL A 55 0.48 -11.50 3.39
CA VAL A 55 1.89 -11.22 3.10
C VAL A 55 2.63 -10.91 4.40
N LEU A 56 3.68 -11.67 4.71
CA LEU A 56 4.48 -11.53 5.94
C LEU A 56 5.94 -11.20 5.62
N GLY A 57 6.67 -10.69 6.62
CA GLY A 57 8.12 -10.46 6.53
C GLY A 57 8.54 -9.34 5.59
N LYS A 58 7.70 -8.29 5.45
CA LYS A 58 7.94 -7.15 4.54
C LYS A 58 8.35 -5.87 5.27
N GLU A 59 8.70 -5.96 6.53
CA GLU A 59 9.19 -4.86 7.39
C GLU A 59 10.38 -4.07 6.80
N ASN A 60 11.21 -4.74 5.99
CA ASN A 60 12.40 -4.14 5.38
C ASN A 60 12.24 -3.83 3.88
N VAL A 61 11.05 -4.04 3.29
CA VAL A 61 10.84 -3.85 1.85
C VAL A 61 11.07 -2.40 1.44
N VAL A 62 11.65 -2.21 0.25
CA VAL A 62 11.95 -0.90 -0.33
C VAL A 62 11.20 -0.72 -1.63
N ILE A 63 10.56 0.43 -1.81
CA ILE A 63 10.07 0.85 -3.12
C ILE A 63 11.25 1.37 -3.93
N THR A 64 11.59 0.69 -5.01
CA THR A 64 12.69 1.02 -5.92
C THR A 64 12.27 2.06 -6.96
N ALA A 65 11.02 2.03 -7.42
CA ALA A 65 10.48 3.00 -8.36
C ALA A 65 8.98 3.28 -8.14
N VAL A 66 8.57 4.49 -8.55
CA VAL A 66 7.17 4.92 -8.62
C VAL A 66 6.91 5.36 -10.05
N GLU A 67 6.08 4.61 -10.77
CA GLU A 67 5.79 4.87 -12.17
C GLU A 67 4.36 5.38 -12.33
N PRO A 68 4.13 6.57 -12.90
CA PRO A 68 2.78 7.04 -13.16
C PRO A 68 2.08 6.17 -14.22
N VAL A 69 0.81 5.85 -13.98
CA VAL A 69 -0.03 5.11 -14.92
C VAL A 69 -1.23 5.96 -15.28
N GLY A 70 -1.17 6.56 -16.48
CA GLY A 70 -2.16 7.53 -16.93
C GLY A 70 -2.32 8.69 -15.95
N GLN A 71 -3.57 9.05 -15.67
CA GLN A 71 -3.91 10.13 -14.72
C GLN A 71 -4.66 9.63 -13.48
N TYR A 72 -4.65 8.32 -13.19
CA TYR A 72 -5.51 7.71 -12.17
C TYR A 72 -4.79 6.82 -11.15
N ALA A 73 -3.52 6.48 -11.39
CA ALA A 73 -2.76 5.56 -10.54
C ALA A 73 -1.25 5.74 -10.63
N VAL A 74 -0.54 5.11 -9.69
CA VAL A 74 0.88 4.77 -9.81
C VAL A 74 1.09 3.26 -9.71
N LYS A 75 2.10 2.76 -10.42
CA LYS A 75 2.68 1.45 -10.18
C LYS A 75 3.84 1.61 -9.19
N LEU A 76 3.82 0.83 -8.11
CA LEU A 76 4.91 0.80 -7.14
C LEU A 76 5.75 -0.46 -7.38
N VAL A 77 7.04 -0.26 -7.63
CA VAL A 77 8.02 -1.34 -7.83
C VAL A 77 8.77 -1.53 -6.52
N PHE A 78 8.76 -2.75 -5.99
CA PHE A 78 9.41 -3.12 -4.75
C PHE A 78 10.67 -3.95 -5.03
N ASP A 79 11.62 -3.93 -4.09
CA ASP A 79 12.90 -4.64 -4.18
C ASP A 79 12.77 -6.17 -3.97
N ASP A 80 11.64 -6.64 -3.45
CA ASP A 80 11.34 -8.06 -3.26
C ASP A 80 10.83 -8.76 -4.53
N GLY A 81 10.98 -8.11 -5.69
CA GLY A 81 10.51 -8.59 -6.99
C GLY A 81 9.06 -8.25 -7.30
N HIS A 82 8.33 -7.59 -6.39
CA HIS A 82 6.95 -7.19 -6.62
C HIS A 82 6.85 -5.91 -7.44
N ASP A 83 6.39 -5.99 -8.69
CA ASP A 83 6.31 -4.85 -9.60
C ASP A 83 4.93 -4.65 -10.24
N THR A 84 3.95 -5.47 -9.86
CA THR A 84 2.59 -5.49 -10.47
C THR A 84 1.55 -4.68 -9.69
N GLY A 85 1.93 -4.08 -8.55
CA GLY A 85 1.01 -3.33 -7.69
C GLY A 85 0.59 -2.00 -8.31
N LEU A 86 -0.65 -1.92 -8.83
CA LEU A 86 -1.26 -0.69 -9.34
C LEU A 86 -2.11 0.00 -8.27
N TYR A 87 -1.63 1.12 -7.75
CA TYR A 87 -2.25 1.91 -6.70
C TYR A 87 -3.00 3.09 -7.30
N THR A 88 -4.33 2.98 -7.40
CA THR A 88 -5.18 4.09 -7.84
C THR A 88 -5.22 5.21 -6.80
N TRP A 89 -5.52 6.45 -7.21
CA TRP A 89 -5.67 7.57 -6.28
C TRP A 89 -6.70 7.28 -5.20
N LYS A 90 -7.86 6.75 -5.62
CA LYS A 90 -8.91 6.28 -4.71
C LYS A 90 -8.36 5.30 -3.67
N TYR A 91 -7.55 4.33 -4.09
CA TYR A 91 -7.02 3.32 -3.19
C TYR A 91 -5.94 3.87 -2.26
N LEU A 92 -5.04 4.73 -2.74
CA LEU A 92 -4.05 5.41 -1.88
C LEU A 92 -4.75 6.30 -0.84
N HIS A 93 -5.82 6.97 -1.22
CA HIS A 93 -6.64 7.77 -0.30
C HIS A 93 -7.30 6.90 0.75
N GLU A 94 -7.91 5.76 0.34
CA GLU A 94 -8.49 4.78 1.26
C GLU A 94 -7.44 4.22 2.24
N LEU A 95 -6.27 3.84 1.74
CA LEU A 95 -5.14 3.36 2.55
C LEU A 95 -4.68 4.40 3.57
N GLY A 96 -4.67 5.68 3.19
CA GLY A 96 -4.36 6.79 4.08
C GLY A 96 -5.42 7.01 5.15
N ARG A 97 -6.69 7.13 4.74
CA ARG A 97 -7.85 7.39 5.61
C ARG A 97 -8.08 6.26 6.61
N ASP A 98 -7.97 5.01 6.17
CA ASP A 98 -8.29 3.82 6.98
C ASP A 98 -7.04 3.14 7.54
N ARG A 99 -5.88 3.82 7.53
CA ARG A 99 -4.56 3.23 7.87
C ARG A 99 -4.61 2.47 9.19
N ALA A 100 -5.13 3.11 10.25
CA ALA A 100 -5.16 2.54 11.59
C ALA A 100 -5.98 1.23 11.65
N ALA A 101 -7.18 1.24 11.06
CA ALA A 101 -8.07 0.08 11.06
C ALA A 101 -7.51 -1.08 10.22
N LYS A 102 -7.01 -0.77 9.01
CA LYS A 102 -6.41 -1.76 8.11
C LYS A 102 -5.15 -2.38 8.72
N TRP A 103 -4.31 -1.56 9.37
CA TRP A 103 -3.09 -2.05 10.02
C TRP A 103 -3.39 -2.91 11.24
N ALA A 104 -4.33 -2.51 12.10
CA ALA A 104 -4.77 -3.34 13.22
C ALA A 104 -5.26 -4.73 12.74
N ARG A 105 -6.08 -4.76 11.69
CA ARG A 105 -6.55 -6.01 11.07
C ARG A 105 -5.40 -6.85 10.51
N TYR A 106 -4.39 -6.23 9.91
CA TYR A 106 -3.19 -6.94 9.45
C TYR A 106 -2.44 -7.59 10.60
N LEU A 107 -2.18 -6.84 11.68
CA LEU A 107 -1.48 -7.35 12.87
C LEU A 107 -2.24 -8.49 13.55
N GLU A 108 -3.57 -8.40 13.63
CA GLU A 108 -4.41 -9.49 14.14
C GLU A 108 -4.29 -10.76 13.31
N ARG A 109 -4.28 -10.65 11.97
CA ARG A 109 -4.05 -11.80 11.08
C ARG A 109 -2.64 -12.36 11.25
N GLN A 110 -1.62 -11.50 11.29
CA GLN A 110 -0.23 -11.89 11.50
C GLN A 110 -0.04 -12.66 12.81
N ALA A 111 -0.66 -12.21 13.91
CA ALA A 111 -0.57 -12.86 15.21
C ALA A 111 -1.25 -14.25 15.26
N ARG A 112 -2.25 -14.50 14.39
CA ARG A 112 -2.91 -15.82 14.28
C ARG A 112 -2.05 -16.83 13.53
N GLU A 113 -1.38 -16.40 12.47
CA GLU A 113 -0.53 -17.25 11.62
C GLU A 113 0.85 -17.51 12.24
N ARG A 114 1.36 -16.57 13.06
CA ARG A 114 2.61 -16.75 13.80
C ARG A 114 2.27 -17.07 15.26
N PRO A 115 2.14 -18.36 15.65
CA PRO A 115 1.98 -18.70 17.06
C PRO A 115 3.15 -18.10 17.84
N LYS A 116 2.84 -17.41 18.94
CA LYS A 116 3.86 -16.94 19.88
C LYS A 116 4.72 -18.15 20.30
N PRO A 117 6.05 -17.99 20.39
CA PRO A 117 6.90 -19.05 20.93
C PRO A 117 6.50 -19.43 22.35
#